data_AF-G9K355-F1
#
_entry.id   AF-G9K355-F1
#
_cell.length_a   1.000
_cell.length_b   1.000
_cell.length_c   1.000
_cell.angle_alpha   90.00
_cell.angle_beta   90.00
_cell.angle_gamma   90.00
#
_symmetry.space_group_name_H-M   'P 1'
#
loop_
_entity.id
_entity.type
_entity.pdbx_description
1 polymer ?
#
loop_
_entity_poly.entity_id
_entity_poly.type
_entity_poly.pdbx_seq_one_letter_code
_entity_poly.pdbx_strand_id
1 'polypeptide(L)'
;EVISIADNLLAQSELDNTLALQNFKAPCPELTKEQAAMCKGFDYGNKRLKLPCGPLPWPAGLPAPGYVPKTDPRHGRWITVSGGQAAFIKEAITSGMLRASEAKKIFAETDHHQTGGMYLRINQHGDVCTVDPFVAKFARAKRTWKSG
;
A
#
# COMPACT_ATOMS: atom_id res chain seq x y z
N GLU A 1 -23.37 -1.11 -14.41
CA GLU A 1 -23.59 -0.18 -13.27
C GLU A 1 -22.31 0.11 -12.50
N VAL A 2 -21.73 -0.86 -11.77
CA VAL A 2 -20.53 -0.64 -10.92
C VAL A 2 -19.34 -0.01 -11.66
N ILE A 3 -19.07 -0.43 -12.90
CA ILE A 3 -17.97 0.12 -13.71
C ILE A 3 -18.17 1.62 -13.97
N SER A 4 -19.37 2.03 -14.40
CA SER A 4 -19.68 3.45 -14.65
C SER A 4 -19.56 4.30 -13.39
N ILE A 5 -19.89 3.74 -12.22
CA ILE A 5 -19.67 4.41 -10.93
C ILE A 5 -18.17 4.55 -10.67
N ALA A 6 -17.40 3.49 -10.87
CA ALA A 6 -15.95 3.50 -10.66
C ALA A 6 -15.24 4.50 -11.59
N ASP A 7 -15.65 4.60 -12.85
CA ASP A 7 -15.10 5.55 -13.82
C ASP A 7 -15.38 7.01 -13.40
N ASN A 8 -16.60 7.29 -12.92
CA ASN A 8 -16.95 8.60 -12.39
C ASN A 8 -16.15 8.93 -11.11
N LEU A 9 -16.01 7.98 -10.19
CA LEU A 9 -15.18 8.15 -8.99
C LEU A 9 -13.72 8.40 -9.32
N LEU A 10 -13.19 7.75 -10.36
CA LEU A 10 -11.82 7.98 -10.84
C LEU A 10 -11.67 9.41 -11.36
N ALA A 11 -12.59 9.89 -12.20
CA ALA A 11 -12.57 11.27 -12.68
C ALA A 11 -12.68 12.30 -11.54
N GLN A 12 -13.51 12.04 -10.52
CA GLN A 12 -13.64 12.91 -9.36
C GLN A 12 -12.36 12.92 -8.50
N SER A 13 -11.63 11.80 -8.44
CA SER A 13 -10.41 11.70 -7.64
C SER A 13 -9.30 12.66 -8.08
N GLU A 14 -9.27 13.05 -9.37
CA GLU A 14 -8.32 14.02 -9.90
C GLU A 14 -8.60 15.47 -9.44
N LEU A 15 -9.84 15.74 -9.02
CA LEU A 15 -10.29 17.06 -8.57
C LEU A 15 -10.35 17.17 -7.04
N ASP A 16 -10.14 16.07 -6.33
CA ASP A 16 -10.25 16.01 -4.88
C ASP A 16 -9.13 16.80 -4.20
N ASN A 17 -9.52 17.75 -3.34
CA ASN A 17 -8.61 18.57 -2.54
C ASN A 17 -8.68 18.22 -1.04
N THR A 18 -9.24 17.05 -0.70
CA THR A 18 -9.41 16.55 0.67
C THR A 18 -8.47 15.38 1.01
N LEU A 19 -7.48 15.11 0.17
CA LEU A 19 -6.53 14.02 0.35
C LEU A 19 -5.63 14.26 1.59
N ALA A 20 -5.19 13.16 2.19
CA ALA A 20 -4.32 13.18 3.38
C ALA A 20 -3.00 13.94 3.14
N LEU A 21 -2.31 14.28 4.23
CA LEU A 21 -1.00 14.95 4.19
C LEU A 21 -1.04 16.27 3.39
N GLN A 22 -2.14 17.03 3.54
CA GLN A 22 -2.38 18.30 2.85
C GLN A 22 -2.35 18.14 1.31
N ASN A 23 -3.07 17.14 0.79
CA ASN A 23 -2.98 16.72 -0.61
C ASN A 23 -1.55 16.32 -1.02
N PHE A 24 -0.88 15.55 -0.16
CA PHE A 24 0.51 15.13 -0.33
C PHE A 24 1.53 16.27 -0.49
N LYS A 25 1.19 17.48 -0.05
CA LYS A 25 2.11 18.65 -0.06
C LYS A 25 2.97 18.72 1.19
N ALA A 26 2.64 17.97 2.25
CA ALA A 26 3.47 17.88 3.43
C ALA A 26 4.85 17.28 3.09
N PRO A 27 5.95 17.74 3.72
CA PRO A 27 7.29 17.21 3.47
C PRO A 27 7.37 15.69 3.69
N CYS A 28 7.77 14.97 2.65
CA CYS A 28 7.98 13.52 2.71
C CYS A 28 9.42 13.22 3.17
N PRO A 29 9.63 12.41 4.22
CA PRO A 29 10.97 12.01 4.61
C PRO A 29 11.56 11.02 3.60
N GLU A 30 12.87 11.06 3.44
CA GLU A 30 13.61 10.15 2.57
C GLU A 30 14.83 9.59 3.31
N LEU A 31 15.12 8.30 3.14
CA LEU A 31 16.34 7.71 3.67
C LEU A 31 17.52 8.08 2.78
N THR A 32 18.67 8.40 3.38
CA THR A 32 19.89 8.61 2.60
C THR A 32 20.37 7.31 1.95
N LYS A 33 21.24 7.42 0.94
CA LYS A 33 21.85 6.24 0.28
C LYS A 33 22.60 5.38 1.29
N GLU A 34 23.27 6.00 2.26
CA GLU A 34 24.02 5.33 3.31
C GLU A 34 23.08 4.56 4.25
N GLN A 35 21.98 5.19 4.68
CA GLN A 35 20.97 4.54 5.52
C GLN A 35 20.34 3.33 4.82
N ALA A 36 20.00 3.46 3.53
CA ALA A 36 19.49 2.35 2.73
C ALA A 36 20.52 1.22 2.59
N ALA A 37 21.79 1.56 2.38
CA ALA A 37 22.87 0.58 2.28
C ALA A 37 23.08 -0.19 3.60
N MET A 38 22.99 0.47 4.76
CA MET A 38 23.10 -0.17 6.08
C MET A 38 22.03 -1.23 6.33
N CYS A 39 20.84 -1.08 5.72
CA CYS A 39 19.73 -2.02 5.89
C CYS A 39 19.78 -3.21 4.92
N LYS A 40 20.71 -3.23 3.96
CA LYS A 40 20.80 -4.30 2.96
C LYS A 40 21.24 -5.60 3.62
N GLY A 41 20.43 -6.66 3.48
CA GLY A 41 20.69 -7.97 4.08
C GLY A 41 20.29 -8.07 5.56
N PHE A 42 19.62 -7.06 6.12
CA PHE A 42 19.12 -7.10 7.48
C PHE A 42 18.04 -8.18 7.68
N ASP A 43 18.04 -8.85 8.83
CA ASP A 43 17.01 -9.82 9.21
C ASP A 43 15.76 -9.10 9.75
N TYR A 44 14.87 -8.72 8.83
CA TYR A 44 13.57 -8.10 9.15
C TYR A 44 12.60 -9.00 9.93
N GLY A 45 12.88 -10.30 10.05
CA GLY A 45 12.07 -11.24 10.82
C GLY A 45 12.40 -11.22 12.31
N ASN A 46 13.60 -10.76 12.68
CA ASN A 46 14.07 -10.81 14.06
C ASN A 46 13.67 -9.58 14.87
N LYS A 47 12.65 -9.75 15.70
CA LYS A 47 12.08 -8.70 16.56
C LYS A 47 13.01 -8.21 17.67
N ARG A 48 14.15 -8.85 17.91
CA ARG A 48 15.15 -8.44 18.91
C ARG A 48 16.18 -7.47 18.35
N LEU A 49 16.29 -7.36 17.03
CA LEU A 49 17.25 -6.47 16.38
C LEU A 49 16.67 -5.07 16.23
N LYS A 50 17.51 -4.07 16.44
CA LYS A 50 17.21 -2.68 16.07
C LYS A 50 17.52 -2.47 14.59
N LEU A 51 16.78 -1.58 13.94
CA LEU A 51 17.02 -1.24 12.55
C LEU A 51 18.41 -0.56 12.41
N PRO A 52 19.26 -0.96 11.45
CA PRO A 52 20.62 -0.44 11.32
C PRO A 52 20.70 1.07 11.09
N CYS A 53 19.74 1.64 10.36
CA CYS A 53 19.70 3.07 10.06
C CYS A 53 19.13 3.94 11.19
N GLY A 54 18.88 3.38 12.37
CA GLY A 54 18.25 4.07 13.50
C GLY A 54 16.73 4.15 13.39
N PRO A 55 16.08 4.99 14.22
CA PRO A 55 14.64 5.21 14.16
C PRO A 55 14.21 5.75 12.80
N LEU A 56 13.16 5.17 12.21
CA LEU A 56 12.60 5.69 10.98
C LEU A 56 11.91 7.04 11.22
N PRO A 57 12.07 8.02 10.32
CA PRO A 57 11.38 9.29 10.43
C PRO A 57 9.87 9.09 10.23
N TRP A 58 9.06 9.66 11.11
CA TRP A 58 7.63 9.79 10.89
C TRP A 58 7.36 10.82 9.78
N PRO A 59 6.43 10.56 8.85
CA PRO A 59 6.08 11.54 7.83
C PRO A 59 5.41 12.77 8.44
N ALA A 60 5.82 13.96 7.98
CA ALA A 60 5.25 15.21 8.47
C ALA A 60 3.76 15.28 8.12
N GLY A 61 2.94 15.74 9.08
CA GLY A 61 1.49 15.85 8.90
C GLY A 61 0.70 14.56 9.14
N LEU A 62 1.34 13.46 9.55
CA LEU A 62 0.62 12.27 10.01
C LEU A 62 -0.11 12.58 11.33
N PRO A 63 -1.44 12.35 11.42
CA PRO A 63 -2.17 12.56 12.66
C PRO A 63 -1.74 11.56 13.74
N ALA A 64 -1.67 12.01 14.98
CA ALA A 64 -1.44 11.14 16.12
C ALA A 64 -2.60 10.12 16.31
N PRO A 65 -2.33 8.92 16.82
CA PRO A 65 -3.37 7.94 17.12
C PRO A 65 -4.23 8.40 18.30
N GLY A 66 -5.41 7.77 18.48
CA GLY A 66 -6.29 7.99 19.63
C GLY A 66 -7.77 7.87 19.31
N TYR A 67 -8.16 8.16 18.06
CA TYR A 67 -9.52 7.91 17.60
C TYR A 67 -9.80 6.41 17.45
N VAL A 68 -10.94 5.97 18.01
CA VAL A 68 -11.42 4.58 17.93
C VAL A 68 -12.74 4.55 17.15
N PRO A 69 -12.77 4.00 15.92
CA PRO A 69 -13.98 3.80 15.15
C PRO A 69 -15.08 3.08 15.94
N LYS A 70 -16.33 3.50 15.78
CA LYS A 70 -17.47 2.99 16.57
C LYS A 70 -18.33 1.95 15.85
N THR A 71 -18.26 1.90 14.52
CA THR A 71 -19.15 1.08 13.68
C THR A 71 -18.40 0.05 12.84
N ASP A 72 -17.10 -0.12 13.06
CA ASP A 72 -16.22 -1.01 12.31
C ASP A 72 -16.45 -0.99 10.78
N PRO A 73 -16.44 0.20 10.13
CA PRO A 73 -16.92 0.38 8.76
C PRO A 73 -16.08 -0.36 7.70
N ARG A 74 -14.86 -0.78 8.04
CA ARG A 74 -13.99 -1.52 7.13
C ARG A 74 -14.22 -3.03 7.20
N HIS A 75 -14.92 -3.53 8.23
CA HIS A 75 -15.16 -4.96 8.42
C HIS A 75 -15.92 -5.52 7.21
N GLY A 76 -15.37 -6.56 6.58
CA GLY A 76 -16.00 -7.21 5.43
C GLY A 76 -15.03 -7.63 4.34
N ARG A 77 -15.60 -7.89 3.15
CA ARG A 77 -14.86 -8.30 1.95
C ARG A 77 -14.99 -7.22 0.87
N TRP A 78 -13.85 -6.73 0.43
CA TRP A 78 -13.70 -5.70 -0.59
C TRP A 78 -13.17 -6.34 -1.86
N ILE A 79 -13.78 -6.00 -3.00
CA ILE A 79 -13.36 -6.49 -4.33
C ILE A 79 -12.84 -5.31 -5.12
N THR A 80 -11.68 -5.48 -5.75
CA THR A 80 -11.05 -4.44 -6.54
C THR A 80 -11.80 -4.25 -7.85
N VAL A 81 -12.23 -3.02 -8.13
CA VAL A 81 -12.97 -2.65 -9.35
C VAL A 81 -12.18 -1.73 -10.29
N SER A 82 -11.09 -1.14 -9.81
CA SER A 82 -10.12 -0.33 -10.59
C SER A 82 -8.73 -0.43 -9.95
N GLY A 83 -7.67 -0.25 -10.73
CA GLY A 83 -6.27 -0.23 -10.25
C GLY A 83 -5.69 -1.58 -9.80
N GLY A 84 -6.28 -2.72 -10.19
CA GLY A 84 -5.79 -4.05 -9.85
C GLY A 84 -4.54 -4.44 -10.66
N GLN A 85 -3.52 -5.00 -10.00
CA GLN A 85 -2.25 -5.38 -10.63
C GLN A 85 -2.42 -6.34 -11.82
N ALA A 86 -3.41 -7.24 -11.75
CA ALA A 86 -3.67 -8.21 -12.81
C ALA A 86 -3.94 -7.55 -14.17
N ALA A 87 -4.54 -6.35 -14.20
CA ALA A 87 -4.77 -5.60 -15.44
C ALA A 87 -3.43 -5.15 -16.07
N PHE A 88 -2.53 -4.59 -15.26
CA PHE A 88 -1.18 -4.18 -15.71
C PHE A 88 -0.33 -5.37 -16.15
N ILE A 89 -0.40 -6.50 -15.44
CA ILE A 89 0.30 -7.74 -15.84
C ILE A 89 -0.23 -8.24 -17.18
N LYS A 90 -1.55 -8.20 -17.41
CA LYS A 90 -2.15 -8.61 -18.68
C LYS A 90 -1.68 -7.71 -19.84
N GLU A 91 -1.59 -6.41 -19.61
CA GLU A 91 -1.05 -5.46 -20.59
C GLU A 91 0.42 -5.75 -20.90
N ALA A 92 1.24 -5.98 -19.86
CA ALA A 92 2.64 -6.37 -20.00
C ALA A 92 2.83 -7.71 -20.74
N ILE A 93 1.93 -8.68 -20.56
CA ILE A 93 1.95 -9.93 -21.34
C ILE A 93 1.60 -9.67 -22.81
N THR A 94 0.66 -8.75 -23.06
CA THR A 94 0.18 -8.42 -24.40
C THR A 94 1.24 -7.70 -25.25
N SER A 95 2.19 -7.00 -24.62
CA SER A 95 3.33 -6.38 -25.32
C SER A 95 4.37 -7.40 -25.82
N GLY A 96 4.21 -8.70 -25.52
CA GLY A 96 5.00 -9.77 -26.11
C GLY A 96 6.34 -10.01 -25.39
N MET A 97 7.46 -9.84 -26.10
CA MET A 97 8.78 -10.15 -25.56
C MET A 97 9.31 -9.01 -24.70
N LEU A 98 9.24 -9.17 -23.38
CA LEU A 98 9.80 -8.22 -22.41
C LEU A 98 11.29 -8.44 -22.18
N ARG A 99 12.07 -7.35 -22.18
CA ARG A 99 13.46 -7.35 -21.72
C ARG A 99 13.54 -7.30 -20.19
N ALA A 100 14.68 -7.69 -19.63
CA ALA A 100 14.89 -7.72 -18.18
C ALA A 100 14.70 -6.35 -17.50
N SER A 101 15.08 -5.24 -18.16
CA SER A 101 14.87 -3.88 -17.65
C SER A 101 13.40 -3.48 -17.62
N GLU A 102 12.63 -3.87 -18.63
CA GLU A 102 11.19 -3.60 -18.75
C GLU A 102 10.43 -4.36 -17.67
N ALA A 103 10.73 -5.65 -17.50
CA ALA A 103 10.14 -6.47 -16.45
C ALA A 103 10.43 -5.93 -15.03
N LYS A 104 11.68 -5.51 -14.77
CA LYS A 104 12.07 -4.90 -13.49
C LYS A 104 11.30 -3.60 -13.22
N LYS A 105 11.12 -2.78 -14.25
CA LYS A 105 10.36 -1.54 -14.15
C LYS A 105 8.88 -1.81 -13.83
N ILE A 106 8.23 -2.71 -14.57
CA ILE A 106 6.82 -3.10 -14.33
C ILE A 106 6.64 -3.65 -12.91
N PHE A 107 7.57 -4.48 -12.46
CA PHE A 107 7.52 -5.00 -11.09
C PHE A 107 7.60 -3.86 -10.06
N ALA A 108 8.56 -2.95 -10.21
CA ALA A 108 8.78 -1.84 -9.28
C ALA A 108 7.68 -0.75 -9.32
N GLU A 109 7.02 -0.54 -10.46
CA GLU A 109 5.93 0.44 -10.64
C GLU A 109 4.56 -0.12 -10.26
N THR A 110 4.46 -1.44 -10.08
CA THR A 110 3.22 -2.08 -9.64
C THR A 110 3.34 -2.70 -8.25
N ASP A 111 4.44 -2.49 -7.52
CA ASP A 111 4.71 -3.20 -6.27
C ASP A 111 3.78 -2.75 -5.11
N HIS A 112 3.67 -3.58 -4.08
CA HIS A 112 2.99 -3.32 -2.81
C HIS A 112 1.58 -2.70 -2.93
N HIS A 113 1.48 -1.39 -2.74
CA HIS A 113 0.25 -0.60 -2.64
C HIS A 113 0.11 0.41 -3.80
N GLN A 114 1.06 0.44 -4.75
CA GLN A 114 0.91 1.21 -6.00
C GLN A 114 -0.23 0.65 -6.86
N THR A 115 -0.47 -0.66 -6.76
CA THR A 115 -1.64 -1.33 -7.36
C THR A 115 -2.33 -2.21 -6.34
N GLY A 116 -3.62 -2.46 -6.55
CA GLY A 116 -4.41 -3.36 -5.72
C GLY A 116 -4.12 -4.84 -6.01
N GLY A 117 -4.37 -5.68 -5.00
CA GLY A 117 -4.71 -7.08 -5.26
C GLY A 117 -6.11 -7.21 -5.87
N MET A 118 -6.66 -8.43 -5.97
CA MET A 118 -8.04 -8.62 -6.46
C MET A 118 -9.10 -8.46 -5.36
N TYR A 119 -8.69 -8.55 -4.09
CA TYR A 119 -9.58 -8.39 -2.94
C TYR A 119 -8.81 -7.95 -1.70
N LEU A 120 -9.57 -7.51 -0.69
CA LEU A 120 -9.15 -7.43 0.71
C LEU A 120 -10.24 -8.05 1.58
N ARG A 121 -9.85 -8.82 2.60
CA ARG A 121 -10.76 -9.17 3.71
C ARG A 121 -10.26 -8.50 4.96
N ILE A 122 -11.15 -7.83 5.67
CA ILE A 122 -10.81 -7.03 6.85
C ILE A 122 -11.71 -7.49 7.98
N ASN A 123 -11.08 -7.83 9.10
CA ASN A 123 -11.72 -7.96 10.39
C ASN A 123 -11.30 -6.75 11.23
N GLN A 124 -12.19 -5.78 11.38
CA GLN A 124 -11.98 -4.58 12.17
C GLN A 124 -12.67 -4.72 13.53
N HIS A 125 -11.97 -4.27 14.58
CA HIS A 125 -12.53 -4.03 15.90
C HIS A 125 -11.93 -2.74 16.47
N GLY A 126 -12.68 -1.64 16.39
CA GLY A 126 -12.21 -0.33 16.78
C GLY A 126 -10.95 0.09 16.02
N ASP A 127 -9.86 0.28 16.76
CA ASP A 127 -8.55 0.72 16.27
C ASP A 127 -7.60 -0.44 15.91
N VAL A 128 -8.06 -1.69 16.02
CA VAL A 128 -7.31 -2.90 15.63
C VAL A 128 -7.94 -3.52 14.39
N CYS A 129 -7.10 -3.91 13.43
CA CYS A 129 -7.53 -4.58 12.20
C CYS A 129 -6.67 -5.81 11.91
N THR A 130 -7.32 -6.89 11.47
CA THR A 130 -6.68 -8.01 10.77
C THR A 130 -7.07 -7.97 9.30
N VAL A 131 -6.09 -8.01 8.40
CA VAL A 131 -6.28 -7.89 6.96
C VAL A 131 -5.70 -9.12 6.26
N ASP A 132 -6.49 -9.74 5.39
CA ASP A 132 -6.06 -10.77 4.45
C ASP A 132 -5.86 -10.12 3.06
N PRO A 133 -4.62 -9.77 2.66
CA PRO A 133 -4.35 -9.24 1.33
C PRO A 133 -4.22 -10.33 0.27
N PHE A 134 -4.11 -9.90 -0.99
CA PHE A 134 -3.83 -10.77 -2.12
C PHE A 134 -2.37 -11.27 -2.08
N VAL A 135 -2.19 -12.58 -1.94
CA VAL A 135 -0.87 -13.23 -1.73
C VAL A 135 0.09 -13.10 -2.91
N ALA A 136 -0.41 -12.82 -4.13
CA ALA A 136 0.46 -12.57 -5.27
C ALA A 136 1.34 -11.31 -5.10
N LYS A 137 0.96 -10.43 -4.18
CA LYS A 137 1.70 -9.17 -3.89
C LYS A 137 2.43 -9.21 -2.55
N PHE A 138 1.81 -9.82 -1.54
CA PHE A 138 2.34 -9.80 -0.18
C PHE A 138 2.65 -11.22 0.28
N ALA A 139 3.91 -11.45 0.68
CA ALA A 139 4.36 -12.75 1.16
C ALA A 139 3.58 -13.24 2.41
N ARG A 140 3.09 -12.32 3.25
CA ARG A 140 2.29 -12.65 4.43
C ARG A 140 0.79 -12.59 4.08
N ALA A 141 0.13 -13.74 4.12
CA ALA A 141 -1.29 -13.88 3.78
C ALA A 141 -2.27 -13.20 4.76
N LYS A 142 -1.85 -12.94 6.01
CA LYS A 142 -2.66 -12.24 7.03
C LYS A 142 -1.79 -11.33 7.88
N ARG A 143 -2.22 -10.10 8.17
CA ARG A 143 -1.51 -9.20 9.09
C ARG A 143 -2.48 -8.50 10.03
N THR A 144 -2.09 -8.40 11.30
CA THR A 144 -2.83 -7.66 12.32
C THR A 144 -2.01 -6.46 12.77
N TRP A 145 -2.66 -5.31 12.89
CA TRP A 145 -2.04 -4.06 13.33
C TRP A 145 -3.06 -3.21 14.09
N LYS A 146 -2.53 -2.30 14.92
CA LYS A 146 -3.28 -1.30 15.68
C LYS A 146 -2.97 0.08 15.09
N SER A 147 -3.87 1.05 15.26
CA SER A 147 -3.61 2.44 14.91
C SER A 147 -2.40 3.01 15.66
N GLY A 148 -1.46 3.62 14.93
CA GLY A 148 -0.16 4.08 15.43
C GLY A 148 0.95 3.04 15.30
#